data_AF-A0A9E2CGV8-F1
#
_entry.id   AF-A0A9E2CGV8-F1
#
_cell.length_a   1.000
_cell.length_b   1.000
_cell.length_c   1.000
_cell.angle_alpha   90.00
_cell.angle_beta   90.00
_cell.angle_gamma   90.00
#
_symmetry.space_group_name_H-M   'P 1'
#
loop_
_entity.id
_entity.type
_entity.pdbx_description
1 polymer ?
#
loop_
_entity_poly.entity_id
_entity_poly.type
_entity_poly.pdbx_seq_one_letter_code
_entity_poly.pdbx_strand_id
1 'polypeptide(L)'
;MNANEKAGQTPAEPSNSGPEPALREATNDAAPYQPTHRPLWNNLITEMGIFVSAAALLLLLSFGLVTLMTPNPNPYVDIVGYLVVPSTLVIGIALIPLGILFKSWRIHRRHPEQRLAFRFPRVDLNDPAQRRVAKMVVIGTFVLLPVVGVSSYHGYHYTDSASFCAKACHSVMEPQSTTYEHSAHARVACAECHIGSGASWFVKAKLSGTRQVLATWQNSYPRPIPPAIRHLRPARET
;
A
#
# COMPACT_ATOMS: atom_id res chain seq x y z
N MET A 1 35.49 -49.59 96.23
CA MET A 1 34.29 -50.39 95.93
C MET A 1 33.63 -49.79 94.71
N ASN A 2 33.65 -50.54 93.60
CA ASN A 2 32.75 -50.60 92.44
C ASN A 2 32.31 -49.30 91.73
N ALA A 3 32.15 -49.21 90.41
CA ALA A 3 32.56 -50.03 89.26
C ALA A 3 32.22 -49.19 88.02
N ASN A 4 33.08 -49.28 87.01
CA ASN A 4 32.98 -48.71 85.67
C ASN A 4 32.15 -49.65 84.78
N GLU A 5 31.24 -49.14 83.96
CA GLU A 5 30.64 -49.87 82.81
C GLU A 5 29.90 -48.88 81.90
N LYS A 6 29.93 -48.90 80.56
CA LYS A 6 30.81 -49.49 79.53
C LYS A 6 30.37 -48.80 78.23
N ALA A 7 31.34 -48.46 77.39
CA ALA A 7 31.12 -48.23 75.96
C ALA A 7 30.77 -49.57 75.27
N GLY A 8 29.87 -49.53 74.30
CA GLY A 8 29.48 -50.68 73.47
C GLY A 8 29.43 -50.27 72.01
N GLN A 9 30.33 -50.86 71.22
CA GLN A 9 30.59 -50.60 69.82
C GLN A 9 30.10 -51.80 68.99
N THR A 10 29.25 -51.53 67.98
CA THR A 10 28.96 -52.28 66.72
C THR A 10 28.49 -53.75 66.77
N PRO A 11 27.65 -54.17 65.80
CA PRO A 11 28.23 -54.92 64.66
C PRO A 11 27.58 -54.67 63.28
N ALA A 12 28.45 -54.71 62.26
CA ALA A 12 28.30 -55.34 60.94
C ALA A 12 27.05 -55.10 60.07
N GLU A 13 27.34 -54.53 58.89
CA GLU A 13 26.59 -54.53 57.64
C GLU A 13 26.25 -55.95 57.13
N PRO A 14 25.10 -56.11 56.43
CA PRO A 14 25.11 -56.92 55.22
C PRO A 14 24.64 -56.09 54.02
N SER A 15 25.49 -56.10 52.99
CA SER A 15 25.21 -55.65 51.64
C SER A 15 23.90 -56.24 51.11
N ASN A 16 22.99 -55.41 50.63
CA ASN A 16 21.95 -55.87 49.72
C ASN A 16 21.98 -55.08 48.42
N SER A 17 22.50 -55.76 47.41
CA SER A 17 22.56 -55.40 46.01
C SER A 17 21.17 -55.46 45.37
N GLY A 18 20.71 -54.34 44.82
CA GLY A 18 19.56 -54.31 43.92
C GLY A 18 19.16 -52.87 43.57
N PRO A 19 19.06 -52.50 42.28
CA PRO A 19 18.74 -51.13 41.90
C PRO A 19 17.27 -50.84 42.16
N GLU A 20 16.98 -49.91 43.07
CA GLU A 20 15.65 -49.34 43.23
C GLU A 20 15.27 -48.65 41.91
N PRO A 21 14.13 -49.03 41.28
CA PRO A 21 13.81 -48.56 39.94
C PRO A 21 13.47 -47.08 40.01
N ALA A 22 14.30 -46.29 39.34
CA ALA A 22 14.05 -44.94 38.87
C ALA A 22 12.59 -44.50 39.07
N LEU A 23 12.37 -43.66 40.10
CA LEU A 23 11.51 -42.50 39.93
C LEU A 23 12.05 -41.77 38.69
N ARG A 24 11.56 -42.19 37.52
CA ARG A 24 11.64 -41.43 36.28
C ARG A 24 10.84 -40.18 36.55
N GLU A 25 11.53 -39.22 37.14
CA GLU A 25 11.29 -37.81 36.93
C GLU A 25 11.20 -37.67 35.42
N ALA A 26 9.97 -37.71 34.91
CA ALA A 26 9.66 -37.22 33.59
C ALA A 26 9.85 -35.72 33.69
N THR A 27 11.13 -35.30 33.73
CA THR A 27 11.50 -33.97 33.28
C THR A 27 10.91 -33.91 31.89
N ASN A 28 9.87 -33.10 31.77
CA ASN A 28 9.41 -32.63 30.48
C ASN A 28 10.59 -31.84 29.90
N ASP A 29 11.55 -32.55 29.33
CA ASP A 29 12.62 -32.04 28.46
C ASP A 29 12.02 -31.64 27.10
N ALA A 30 10.79 -31.13 27.11
CA ALA A 30 10.30 -30.28 26.06
C ALA A 30 11.16 -29.02 26.14
N ALA A 31 12.26 -29.02 25.37
CA ALA A 31 13.12 -27.88 25.16
C ALA A 31 12.23 -26.61 25.08
N PRO A 32 12.56 -25.53 25.81
CA PRO A 32 11.75 -24.33 25.83
C PRO A 32 11.40 -23.96 24.40
N TYR A 33 10.11 -23.84 24.08
CA TYR A 33 9.66 -23.40 22.76
C TYR A 33 10.35 -22.06 22.47
N GLN A 34 11.38 -22.09 21.62
CA GLN A 34 12.11 -20.91 21.18
C GLN A 34 11.35 -20.38 19.95
N PRO A 35 10.48 -19.35 20.09
CA PRO A 35 9.84 -18.77 18.93
C PRO A 35 10.94 -18.25 18.00
N THR A 36 11.09 -18.87 16.83
CA THR A 36 11.93 -18.32 15.79
C THR A 36 11.27 -17.02 15.32
N HIS A 37 11.73 -15.90 15.87
CA HIS A 37 11.26 -14.56 15.51
C HIS A 37 11.70 -14.25 14.07
N ARG A 38 10.98 -14.80 13.08
CA ARG A 38 11.15 -14.36 11.69
C ARG A 38 10.47 -13.00 11.56
N PRO A 39 11.19 -11.93 11.17
CA PRO A 39 10.57 -10.62 11.03
C PRO A 39 9.44 -10.68 10.00
N LEU A 40 8.28 -10.08 10.35
CA LEU A 40 7.10 -10.05 9.47
C LEU A 40 7.37 -9.28 8.16
N TRP A 41 8.36 -8.38 8.19
CA TRP A 41 8.81 -7.57 7.05
C TRP A 41 9.54 -8.35 5.96
N ASN A 42 10.12 -9.52 6.30
CA ASN A 42 10.80 -10.37 5.32
C ASN A 42 9.76 -11.24 4.57
N ASN A 43 9.14 -10.65 3.54
CA ASN A 43 8.19 -11.31 2.67
C ASN A 43 8.40 -10.79 1.24
N LEU A 44 8.35 -11.69 0.25
CA LEU A 44 8.47 -11.34 -1.17
C LEU A 44 7.47 -10.24 -1.59
N ILE A 45 6.24 -10.25 -1.05
CA ILE A 45 5.24 -9.22 -1.34
C ILE A 45 5.69 -7.84 -0.83
N THR A 46 6.25 -7.79 0.37
CA THR A 46 6.74 -6.55 0.98
C THR A 46 8.00 -6.06 0.26
N GLU A 47 8.91 -6.96 -0.14
CA GLU A 47 10.10 -6.62 -0.94
C GLU A 47 9.72 -6.09 -2.32
N MET A 48 8.78 -6.74 -3.02
CA MET A 48 8.23 -6.24 -4.28
C MET A 48 7.57 -4.87 -4.10
N GLY A 49 6.80 -4.68 -3.02
CA GLY A 49 6.18 -3.39 -2.70
C GLY A 49 7.20 -2.27 -2.51
N ILE A 50 8.30 -2.54 -1.78
CA ILE A 50 9.41 -1.59 -1.58
C ILE A 50 10.06 -1.25 -2.93
N PHE A 51 10.40 -2.27 -3.72
CA PHE A 51 11.04 -2.07 -5.03
C PHE A 51 10.16 -1.25 -5.98
N VAL A 52 8.89 -1.62 -6.12
CA VAL A 52 7.92 -0.91 -6.97
C VAL A 52 7.74 0.54 -6.51
N SER A 53 7.64 0.78 -5.19
CA SER A 53 7.51 2.13 -4.64
C SER A 53 8.74 2.99 -4.92
N ALA A 54 9.94 2.43 -4.71
CA ALA A 54 11.19 3.15 -4.95
C ALA A 54 11.38 3.49 -6.43
N ALA A 55 11.11 2.53 -7.33
CA ALA A 55 11.16 2.74 -8.76
C ALA A 55 10.13 3.77 -9.23
N ALA A 56 8.87 3.68 -8.76
CA ALA A 56 7.82 4.63 -9.10
C ALA A 56 8.12 6.04 -8.59
N LEU A 57 8.68 6.17 -7.39
CA LEU A 57 9.12 7.47 -6.85
C LEU A 57 10.22 8.09 -7.72
N LEU A 58 11.23 7.31 -8.09
CA LEU A 58 12.31 7.78 -8.96
C LEU A 58 11.77 8.24 -10.33
N LEU A 59 10.88 7.45 -10.93
CA LEU A 59 10.22 7.79 -12.20
C LEU A 59 9.39 9.06 -12.08
N LEU A 60 8.66 9.23 -10.97
CA LEU A 60 7.83 10.41 -10.73
C LEU A 60 8.66 11.68 -10.57
N LEU A 61 9.76 11.60 -9.83
CA LEU A 61 10.69 12.72 -9.66
C LEU A 61 11.39 13.08 -10.98
N SER A 62 11.78 12.06 -11.76
CA SER A 62 12.36 12.24 -13.09
C SER A 62 11.38 12.90 -14.05
N PHE A 63 10.12 12.44 -14.04
CA PHE A 63 9.05 13.04 -14.84
C PHE A 63 8.82 14.51 -14.45
N GLY A 64 8.71 14.80 -13.16
CA GLY A 64 8.61 16.17 -12.66
C GLY A 64 9.76 17.06 -13.16
N LEU A 65 10.99 16.56 -13.10
CA LEU A 65 12.16 17.28 -13.62
C LEU A 65 12.08 17.55 -15.13
N VAL A 66 11.69 16.55 -15.92
CA VAL A 66 11.52 16.70 -17.38
C VAL A 66 10.44 17.73 -17.72
N THR A 67 9.31 17.72 -17.00
CA THR A 67 8.22 18.69 -17.22
C THR A 67 8.63 20.13 -16.91
N LEU A 68 9.55 20.34 -15.96
CA LEU A 68 10.10 21.67 -15.67
C LEU A 68 11.06 22.16 -16.75
N MET A 69 11.76 21.25 -17.43
CA MET A 69 12.73 21.59 -18.47
C MET A 69 12.12 21.69 -19.88
N THR A 70 11.02 20.99 -20.13
CA THR A 70 10.44 20.83 -21.47
C THR A 70 9.03 21.40 -21.55
N PRO A 71 8.79 22.53 -22.24
CA PRO A 71 7.47 23.15 -22.33
C PRO A 71 6.50 22.52 -23.34
N ASN A 72 6.84 21.36 -23.93
CA ASN A 72 6.03 20.74 -25.00
C ASN A 72 5.03 19.73 -24.41
N PRO A 73 3.72 20.05 -24.37
CA PRO A 73 2.72 19.13 -23.84
C PRO A 73 2.47 17.97 -24.80
N ASN A 74 2.74 16.74 -24.37
CA ASN A 74 2.35 15.53 -25.09
C ASN A 74 1.28 14.80 -24.26
N PRO A 75 0.02 14.74 -24.73
CA PRO A 75 -1.08 14.13 -23.99
C PRO A 75 -0.79 12.69 -23.52
N TYR A 76 -0.05 11.89 -24.30
CA TYR A 76 0.26 10.52 -23.92
C TYR A 76 1.30 10.44 -22.79
N VAL A 77 2.32 11.28 -22.86
CA VAL A 77 3.35 11.37 -21.82
C VAL A 77 2.75 11.90 -20.52
N ASP A 78 1.84 12.87 -20.62
CA ASP A 78 1.12 13.43 -19.49
C ASP A 78 0.19 12.40 -18.82
N ILE A 79 -0.49 11.52 -19.58
CA ILE A 79 -1.24 10.39 -19.00
C ILE A 79 -0.31 9.48 -18.20
N VAL A 80 0.84 9.12 -18.75
CA VAL A 80 1.78 8.23 -18.06
C VAL A 80 2.30 8.89 -16.79
N GLY A 81 2.76 10.13 -16.89
CA GLY A 81 3.39 10.84 -15.78
C GLY A 81 2.44 11.28 -14.67
N TYR A 82 1.22 11.73 -15.01
CA TYR A 82 0.27 12.23 -14.02
C TYR A 82 -0.75 11.20 -13.53
N LEU A 83 -0.96 10.08 -14.24
CA LEU A 83 -1.93 9.05 -13.83
C LEU A 83 -1.26 7.70 -13.54
N VAL A 84 -0.44 7.18 -14.46
CA VAL A 84 0.10 5.80 -14.34
C VAL A 84 1.20 5.69 -13.29
N VAL A 85 2.21 6.56 -13.35
CA VAL A 85 3.35 6.54 -12.42
C VAL A 85 2.90 6.78 -10.97
N PRO A 86 2.05 7.78 -10.66
CA PRO A 86 1.58 8.02 -9.29
C PRO A 86 0.69 6.89 -8.78
N SER A 87 -0.16 6.30 -9.62
CA SER A 87 -0.97 5.13 -9.25
C SER A 87 -0.08 3.94 -8.89
N THR A 88 1.00 3.73 -9.65
CA THR A 88 1.98 2.66 -9.38
C THR A 88 2.69 2.87 -8.05
N LEU A 89 3.04 4.11 -7.71
CA LEU A 89 3.60 4.47 -6.41
C LEU A 89 2.63 4.12 -5.27
N VAL A 90 1.36 4.50 -5.39
CA VAL A 90 0.33 4.21 -4.37
C VAL A 90 0.12 2.69 -4.22
N ILE A 91 0.07 1.95 -5.34
CA ILE A 91 -0.04 0.48 -5.32
C ILE A 91 1.18 -0.13 -4.63
N GLY A 92 2.40 0.31 -4.95
CA GLY A 92 3.63 -0.14 -4.31
C GLY A 92 3.59 0.08 -2.79
N ILE A 93 3.18 1.27 -2.36
CA ILE A 93 3.06 1.62 -0.93
C ILE A 93 2.02 0.73 -0.25
N ALA A 94 0.88 0.46 -0.91
CA ALA A 94 -0.16 -0.41 -0.38
C ALA A 94 0.26 -1.89 -0.28
N LEU A 95 1.13 -2.37 -1.17
CA LEU A 95 1.66 -3.74 -1.13
C LEU A 95 2.51 -4.01 0.13
N ILE A 96 3.16 -2.99 0.69
CA ILE A 96 3.98 -3.13 1.90
C ILE A 96 3.16 -3.61 3.12
N PRO A 97 2.11 -2.89 3.59
CA PRO A 97 1.27 -3.35 4.67
C PRO A 97 0.45 -4.58 4.29
N LEU A 98 -0.01 -4.71 3.03
CA LEU A 98 -0.71 -5.92 2.56
C LEU A 98 0.18 -7.17 2.69
N GLY A 99 1.46 -7.08 2.35
CA GLY A 99 2.41 -8.18 2.49
C GLY A 99 2.63 -8.61 3.94
N ILE A 100 2.64 -7.64 4.88
CA ILE A 100 2.77 -7.89 6.33
C ILE A 100 1.48 -8.53 6.87
N LEU A 101 0.32 -7.98 6.52
CA LEU A 101 -0.99 -8.48 6.93
C LEU A 101 -1.24 -9.88 6.39
N PHE A 102 -0.89 -10.15 5.13
CA PHE A 102 -1.06 -11.46 4.51
C PHE A 102 -0.15 -12.52 5.14
N LYS A 103 1.11 -12.16 5.45
CA LYS A 103 2.03 -13.06 6.17
C LYS A 103 1.53 -13.33 7.59
N SER A 104 1.09 -12.29 8.31
CA SER A 104 0.47 -12.39 9.63
C SER A 104 -0.74 -13.34 9.62
N TRP A 105 -1.67 -13.12 8.68
CA TRP A 105 -2.87 -13.95 8.50
C TRP A 105 -2.53 -15.41 8.15
N ARG A 106 -1.54 -15.63 7.27
CA ARG A 106 -1.09 -16.97 6.89
C ARG A 106 -0.52 -17.74 8.09
N ILE A 107 0.31 -17.10 8.90
CA ILE A 107 0.87 -17.68 10.12
C ILE A 107 -0.26 -18.01 11.09
N HIS A 108 -1.21 -17.08 11.30
CA HIS A 108 -2.34 -17.27 12.19
C HIS A 108 -3.29 -18.42 11.79
N ARG A 109 -3.39 -18.73 10.49
CA ARG A 109 -4.19 -19.84 9.96
C ARG A 109 -3.49 -21.19 9.97
N ARG A 110 -2.17 -21.22 9.73
CA ARG A 110 -1.41 -22.49 9.58
C ARG A 110 -0.78 -23.00 10.87
N HIS A 111 -0.53 -22.11 11.83
CA HIS A 111 0.18 -22.43 13.06
C HIS A 111 -0.57 -21.88 14.29
N PRO A 112 -1.72 -22.47 14.67
CA PRO A 112 -2.49 -22.04 15.83
C PRO A 112 -1.69 -22.10 17.15
N GLU A 113 -0.71 -22.99 17.26
CA GLU A 113 0.24 -23.10 18.37
C GLU A 113 1.14 -21.87 18.53
N GLN A 114 1.34 -21.10 17.46
CA GLN A 114 2.11 -19.84 17.50
C GLN A 114 1.23 -18.61 17.83
N ARG A 115 -0.08 -18.80 18.07
CA ARG A 115 -1.00 -17.70 18.41
C ARG A 115 -0.62 -16.97 19.69
N LEU A 116 -0.04 -17.66 20.67
CA LEU A 116 0.42 -17.07 21.94
C LEU A 116 1.61 -16.11 21.77
N ALA A 117 2.39 -16.26 20.70
CA ALA A 117 3.48 -15.34 20.35
C ALA A 117 2.98 -14.08 19.60
N PHE A 118 1.74 -14.08 19.12
CA PHE A 118 1.14 -12.98 18.38
C PHE A 118 0.48 -11.97 19.33
N ARG A 119 1.26 -11.41 20.27
CA ARG A 119 0.87 -10.16 20.94
C ARG A 119 0.94 -9.03 19.92
N PHE A 120 0.01 -8.08 19.98
CA PHE A 120 0.12 -6.83 19.23
C PHE A 120 1.54 -6.24 19.40
N PRO A 121 2.16 -5.71 18.33
CA PRO A 121 3.50 -5.15 18.43
C PRO A 121 3.51 -4.08 19.52
N ARG A 122 4.32 -4.29 20.57
CA ARG A 122 4.53 -3.30 21.62
C ARG A 122 5.37 -2.18 21.04
N VAL A 123 4.78 -1.00 20.90
CA VAL A 123 5.49 0.20 20.47
C VAL A 123 6.29 0.73 21.67
N ASP A 124 7.59 0.49 21.66
CA ASP A 124 8.57 0.99 22.62
C ASP A 124 9.61 1.83 21.87
N LEU A 125 9.50 3.15 21.97
CA LEU A 125 10.44 4.09 21.33
C LEU A 125 11.81 4.11 22.00
N ASN A 126 11.94 3.48 23.18
CA ASN A 126 13.23 3.33 23.84
C ASN A 126 14.08 2.25 23.14
N ASP A 127 13.45 1.29 22.46
CA ASP A 127 14.15 0.30 21.63
C ASP A 127 14.81 0.97 20.39
N PRO A 128 16.15 0.87 20.22
CA PRO A 128 16.84 1.44 19.06
C PRO A 128 16.35 0.89 17.72
N ALA A 129 15.88 -0.36 17.64
CA ALA A 129 15.35 -0.95 16.42
C ALA A 129 14.02 -0.30 16.01
N GLN A 130 13.09 -0.16 16.97
CA GLN A 130 11.80 0.49 16.72
C GLN A 130 11.97 1.97 16.40
N ARG A 131 12.90 2.65 17.06
CA ARG A 131 13.24 4.05 16.77
C ARG A 131 13.77 4.25 15.35
N ARG A 132 14.54 3.29 14.81
CA ARG A 132 15.02 3.34 13.42
C ARG A 132 13.85 3.24 12.44
N VAL A 133 12.94 2.30 12.65
CA VAL A 133 11.74 2.13 11.82
C VAL A 133 10.84 3.36 11.90
N ALA A 134 10.57 3.87 13.11
CA ALA A 134 9.78 5.08 13.32
C ALA A 134 10.39 6.27 12.57
N LYS A 135 11.70 6.48 12.65
CA LYS A 135 12.38 7.53 11.87
C LYS A 135 12.22 7.34 10.36
N MET A 136 12.38 6.13 9.84
CA MET A 136 12.19 5.84 8.41
C MET A 136 10.76 6.12 7.94
N VAL A 137 9.76 5.72 8.73
CA VAL A 137 8.34 5.99 8.44
C VAL A 137 8.08 7.49 8.43
N VAL A 138 8.53 8.22 9.46
CA VAL A 138 8.34 9.67 9.55
C VAL A 138 8.98 10.38 8.35
N ILE A 139 10.26 10.10 8.06
CA ILE A 139 10.97 10.70 6.92
C ILE A 139 10.27 10.33 5.60
N GLY A 140 9.90 9.06 5.43
CA GLY A 140 9.18 8.58 4.25
C GLY A 140 7.86 9.31 4.05
N THR A 141 7.07 9.52 5.11
CA THR A 141 5.82 10.30 5.05
C THR A 141 6.07 11.75 4.67
N PHE A 142 7.07 12.42 5.26
CA PHE A 142 7.43 13.80 4.91
C PHE A 142 7.88 13.97 3.46
N VAL A 143 8.48 12.95 2.85
CA VAL A 143 8.86 12.96 1.43
C VAL A 143 7.70 12.59 0.52
N LEU A 144 6.97 11.52 0.84
CA LEU A 144 5.93 10.97 -0.04
C LEU A 144 4.67 11.81 -0.06
N LEU A 145 4.27 12.42 1.06
CA LEU A 145 3.02 13.18 1.13
C LEU A 145 3.00 14.38 0.19
N PRO A 146 4.04 15.25 0.14
CA PRO A 146 4.12 16.32 -0.86
C PRO A 146 4.15 15.80 -2.29
N VAL A 147 4.92 14.73 -2.56
CA VAL A 147 5.04 14.15 -3.91
C VAL A 147 3.69 13.65 -4.41
N VAL A 148 2.96 12.88 -3.59
CA VAL A 148 1.62 12.39 -3.93
C VAL A 148 0.64 13.56 -4.04
N GLY A 149 0.72 14.55 -3.16
CA GLY A 149 -0.15 15.73 -3.17
C GLY A 149 0.00 16.55 -4.46
N VAL A 150 1.24 16.94 -4.80
CA VAL A 150 1.54 17.70 -6.03
C VAL A 150 1.18 16.88 -7.25
N SER A 151 1.57 15.61 -7.30
CA SER A 151 1.23 14.75 -8.44
C SER A 151 -0.28 14.58 -8.63
N SER A 152 -1.03 14.45 -7.53
CA SER A 152 -2.50 14.33 -7.59
C SER A 152 -3.14 15.64 -8.06
N TYR A 153 -2.62 16.78 -7.62
CA TYR A 153 -3.07 18.10 -8.06
C TYR A 153 -2.87 18.29 -9.58
N HIS A 154 -1.68 17.97 -10.09
CA HIS A 154 -1.43 18.07 -11.52
C HIS A 154 -2.25 17.03 -12.32
N GLY A 155 -2.39 15.79 -11.83
CA GLY A 155 -3.25 14.79 -12.47
C GLY A 155 -4.73 15.20 -12.49
N TYR A 156 -5.19 15.85 -11.43
CA TYR A 156 -6.52 16.46 -11.39
C TYR A 156 -6.70 17.49 -12.51
N HIS A 157 -5.84 18.52 -12.56
CA HIS A 157 -5.93 19.57 -13.59
C HIS A 157 -5.73 19.04 -15.01
N TYR A 158 -4.85 18.06 -15.19
CA TYR A 158 -4.65 17.41 -16.46
C TYR A 158 -5.93 16.73 -16.95
N THR A 159 -6.59 15.93 -16.11
CA THR A 159 -7.84 15.23 -16.50
C THR A 159 -9.07 16.13 -16.67
N ASP A 160 -9.00 17.40 -16.28
CA ASP A 160 -10.04 18.41 -16.51
C ASP A 160 -9.73 19.31 -17.73
N SER A 161 -8.53 19.18 -18.31
CA SER A 161 -8.06 20.01 -19.41
C SER A 161 -8.65 19.61 -20.77
N ALA A 162 -8.70 20.57 -21.69
CA ALA A 162 -9.08 20.29 -23.08
C ALA A 162 -8.10 19.33 -23.78
N SER A 163 -6.81 19.30 -23.40
CA SER A 163 -5.85 18.39 -24.01
C SER A 163 -6.15 16.93 -23.67
N PHE A 164 -6.53 16.63 -22.42
CA PHE A 164 -6.98 15.29 -22.04
C PHE A 164 -8.27 14.92 -22.75
N CYS A 165 -9.32 15.76 -22.64
CA CYS A 165 -10.63 15.44 -23.20
C CYS A 165 -10.62 15.31 -24.73
N ALA A 166 -9.89 16.18 -25.44
CA ALA A 166 -9.92 16.22 -26.90
C ALA A 166 -8.87 15.31 -27.56
N LYS A 167 -7.69 15.12 -26.93
CA LYS A 167 -6.54 14.48 -27.58
C LYS A 167 -6.18 13.10 -27.03
N ALA A 168 -6.60 12.74 -25.81
CA ALA A 168 -6.25 11.43 -25.24
C ALA A 168 -6.87 10.27 -26.03
N CYS A 169 -8.16 10.38 -26.38
CA CYS A 169 -8.89 9.39 -27.15
C CYS A 169 -9.18 9.93 -28.57
N HIS A 170 -8.13 10.20 -29.35
CA HIS A 170 -8.24 10.91 -30.62
C HIS A 170 -9.34 10.35 -31.55
N SER A 171 -9.51 9.03 -31.65
CA SER A 171 -10.44 8.42 -32.62
C SER A 171 -11.91 8.56 -32.22
N VAL A 172 -12.17 8.59 -30.92
CA VAL A 172 -13.53 8.72 -30.37
C VAL A 172 -13.89 10.20 -30.22
N MET A 173 -12.91 11.04 -29.91
CA MET A 173 -13.10 12.46 -29.57
C MET A 173 -12.82 13.41 -30.73
N GLU A 174 -12.36 12.95 -31.90
CA GLU A 174 -12.07 13.79 -33.07
C GLU A 174 -13.22 14.74 -33.43
N PRO A 175 -14.50 14.32 -33.53
CA PRO A 175 -15.59 15.24 -33.88
C PRO A 175 -15.77 16.37 -32.85
N GLN A 176 -15.62 16.05 -31.57
CA GLN A 176 -15.72 17.00 -30.46
C GLN A 176 -14.49 17.91 -30.39
N SER A 177 -13.30 17.39 -30.69
CA SER A 177 -12.06 18.15 -30.77
C SER A 177 -12.15 19.22 -31.86
N THR A 178 -12.56 18.82 -33.06
CA THR A 178 -12.70 19.73 -34.21
C THR A 178 -13.73 20.82 -33.94
N THR A 179 -14.89 20.47 -33.40
CA THR A 179 -15.92 21.46 -33.05
C THR A 179 -15.49 22.40 -31.91
N TYR A 180 -14.77 21.88 -30.91
CA TYR A 180 -14.21 22.69 -29.83
C TYR A 180 -13.22 23.74 -30.37
N GLU A 181 -12.28 23.34 -31.22
CA GLU A 181 -11.25 24.21 -31.80
C GLU A 181 -11.85 25.33 -32.68
N HIS A 182 -12.99 25.09 -33.33
CA HIS A 182 -13.70 26.07 -34.13
C HIS A 182 -14.80 26.85 -33.38
N SER A 183 -14.95 26.62 -32.07
CA SER A 183 -15.98 27.29 -31.25
C SER A 183 -15.47 28.58 -30.59
N ALA A 184 -16.40 29.42 -30.15
CA ALA A 184 -16.09 30.56 -29.28
C ALA A 184 -15.48 30.15 -27.91
N HIS A 185 -15.52 28.86 -27.57
CA HIS A 185 -15.03 28.32 -26.29
C HIS A 185 -13.71 27.55 -26.43
N ALA A 186 -12.99 27.67 -27.56
CA ALA A 186 -11.72 26.95 -27.82
C ALA A 186 -10.59 27.19 -26.78
N ARG A 187 -10.79 28.13 -25.85
CA ARG A 187 -9.84 28.49 -24.78
C ARG A 187 -10.38 28.21 -23.37
N VAL A 188 -11.54 27.58 -23.25
CA VAL A 188 -12.23 27.27 -21.99
C VAL A 188 -12.09 25.76 -21.74
N ALA A 189 -11.69 25.34 -20.55
CA ALA A 189 -11.52 23.91 -20.30
C ALA A 189 -12.86 23.17 -20.42
N CYS A 190 -12.85 21.95 -20.97
CA CYS A 190 -14.06 21.15 -21.13
C CYS A 190 -14.81 20.96 -19.80
N ALA A 191 -14.06 20.81 -18.71
CA ALA A 191 -14.59 20.65 -17.36
C ALA A 191 -15.40 21.85 -16.85
N GLU A 192 -15.09 23.08 -17.29
CA GLU A 192 -15.79 24.30 -16.84
C GLU A 192 -17.28 24.25 -17.20
N CYS A 193 -17.61 23.64 -18.34
CA CYS A 193 -19.00 23.45 -18.77
C CYS A 193 -19.54 22.05 -18.44
N HIS A 194 -18.72 21.00 -18.50
CA HIS A 194 -19.20 19.61 -18.47
C HIS A 194 -19.10 18.90 -17.12
N ILE A 195 -18.25 19.34 -16.20
CA ILE A 195 -17.99 18.60 -14.94
C ILE A 195 -18.76 19.15 -13.76
N GLY A 196 -19.32 20.36 -13.84
CA GLY A 196 -20.11 20.97 -12.77
C GLY A 196 -19.26 21.32 -11.55
N SER A 197 -19.59 22.41 -10.86
CA SER A 197 -18.82 22.86 -9.70
C SER A 197 -19.08 21.97 -8.47
N GLY A 198 -18.04 21.74 -7.67
CA GLY A 198 -18.13 21.12 -6.35
C GLY A 198 -17.75 19.64 -6.31
N ALA A 199 -17.42 19.17 -5.10
CA ALA A 199 -16.83 17.84 -4.88
C ALA A 199 -17.74 16.68 -5.33
N SER A 200 -19.06 16.81 -5.19
CA SER A 200 -20.00 15.76 -5.57
C SER A 200 -20.08 15.56 -7.09
N TRP A 201 -20.08 16.66 -7.84
CA TRP A 201 -20.06 16.64 -9.30
C TRP A 201 -18.72 16.17 -9.85
N PHE A 202 -17.63 16.57 -9.22
CA PHE A 202 -16.29 16.03 -9.48
C PHE A 202 -16.25 14.49 -9.39
N VAL A 203 -16.69 13.91 -8.26
CA VAL A 203 -16.67 12.44 -8.08
C VAL A 203 -17.53 11.73 -9.13
N LYS A 204 -18.74 12.26 -9.40
CA LYS A 204 -19.63 11.71 -10.44
C LYS A 204 -18.97 11.75 -11.81
N ALA A 205 -18.33 12.85 -12.17
CA ALA A 205 -17.65 13.01 -13.45
C ALA A 205 -16.49 12.02 -13.60
N LYS A 206 -15.65 11.82 -12.56
CA LYS A 206 -14.54 10.85 -12.63
C LYS A 206 -15.01 9.40 -12.67
N LEU A 207 -16.09 9.06 -11.97
CA LEU A 207 -16.70 7.72 -12.05
C LEU A 207 -17.35 7.45 -13.42
N SER A 208 -18.00 8.46 -14.00
CA SER A 208 -18.52 8.38 -15.36
C SER A 208 -17.39 8.27 -16.39
N GLY A 209 -16.34 9.08 -16.22
CA GLY A 209 -15.16 9.07 -17.10
C GLY A 209 -14.43 7.72 -17.09
N THR A 210 -14.27 7.08 -15.92
CA THR A 210 -13.70 5.73 -15.85
C THR A 210 -14.55 4.70 -16.59
N ARG A 211 -15.88 4.79 -16.54
CA ARG A 211 -16.76 3.94 -17.36
C ARG A 211 -16.58 4.21 -18.85
N GLN A 212 -16.40 5.46 -19.26
CA GLN A 212 -16.13 5.81 -20.66
C GLN A 212 -14.78 5.27 -21.13
N VAL A 213 -13.72 5.40 -20.32
CA VAL A 213 -12.40 4.80 -20.63
C VAL A 213 -12.50 3.29 -20.80
N LEU A 214 -13.24 2.61 -19.91
CA LEU A 214 -13.48 1.17 -20.03
C LEU A 214 -14.29 0.81 -21.29
N ALA A 215 -15.33 1.59 -21.62
CA ALA A 215 -16.12 1.38 -22.82
C ALA A 215 -15.29 1.60 -24.10
N THR A 216 -14.42 2.60 -24.11
CA THR A 216 -13.47 2.83 -25.21
C THR A 216 -12.46 1.69 -25.34
N TRP A 217 -11.89 1.24 -24.22
CA TRP A 217 -10.96 0.10 -24.20
C TRP A 217 -11.60 -1.21 -24.70
N GLN A 218 -12.86 -1.45 -24.35
CA GLN A 218 -13.64 -2.61 -24.78
C GLN A 218 -14.33 -2.42 -26.15
N ASN A 219 -14.20 -1.24 -26.77
CA ASN A 219 -14.93 -0.84 -27.98
C ASN A 219 -16.46 -1.06 -27.88
N SER A 220 -17.03 -0.84 -26.70
CA SER A 220 -18.45 -1.08 -26.36
C SER A 220 -19.28 0.20 -26.26
N TYR A 221 -18.78 1.32 -26.78
CA TYR A 221 -19.49 2.60 -26.79
C TYR A 221 -20.51 2.69 -27.94
N PRO A 222 -21.63 3.41 -27.75
CA PRO A 222 -22.67 3.55 -28.76
C PRO A 222 -22.17 4.36 -29.98
N ARG A 223 -22.69 4.00 -31.16
CA ARG A 223 -22.45 4.71 -32.43
C ARG A 223 -23.82 5.02 -33.07
N PRO A 224 -24.18 6.30 -33.32
CA PRO A 224 -23.38 7.50 -33.08
C PRO A 224 -23.20 7.84 -31.59
N ILE A 225 -22.13 8.57 -31.26
CA ILE A 225 -21.86 9.01 -29.88
C ILE A 225 -22.96 9.99 -29.45
N PRO A 226 -23.69 9.72 -28.36
CA PRO A 226 -24.76 10.60 -27.91
C PRO A 226 -24.18 11.92 -27.40
N PRO A 227 -24.92 13.03 -27.53
CA PRO A 227 -24.48 14.31 -26.97
C PRO A 227 -24.30 14.19 -25.45
N ALA A 228 -23.21 14.77 -24.95
CA ALA A 228 -22.87 14.76 -23.52
C ALA A 228 -23.93 15.50 -22.68
N ILE A 229 -24.58 16.51 -23.26
CA ILE A 229 -25.64 17.30 -22.64
C ILE A 229 -26.91 17.08 -23.46
N ARG A 230 -27.95 16.52 -22.84
CA ARG A 230 -29.28 16.36 -23.47
C ARG A 230 -30.16 17.60 -23.31
N HIS A 231 -29.89 18.42 -22.29
CA HIS A 231 -30.59 19.66 -21.99
C HIS A 231 -29.59 20.71 -21.48
N LEU A 232 -29.43 21.81 -22.21
CA LEU A 232 -28.66 22.97 -21.75
C LEU A 232 -29.47 23.72 -20.68
N ARG A 233 -28.82 24.20 -19.61
CA ARG A 233 -29.44 25.17 -18.69
C ARG A 233 -29.72 26.46 -19.49
N PRO A 234 -30.90 27.07 -19.38
CA PRO A 234 -31.20 28.34 -20.05
C PRO A 234 -30.20 29.43 -19.64
N ALA A 235 -29.64 30.14 -20.62
CA ALA A 235 -28.56 31.13 -20.45
C ALA A 235 -28.99 32.46 -19.77
N ARG A 236 -30.11 32.50 -19.04
CA ARG A 236 -30.71 33.74 -18.51
C ARG A 236 -30.82 33.81 -16.98
N GLU A 237 -30.00 33.04 -16.27
CA GLU A 237 -29.89 33.17 -14.80
C GLU A 237 -28.44 33.42 -14.39
N THR A 238 -27.92 34.60 -14.76
CA THR A 238 -26.83 35.34 -14.11
C THR A 238 -26.95 36.80 -14.48
#